data_AF-A0A4S4FI36-F1
#
_entry.id   AF-A0A4S4FI36-F1
#
_cell.length_a   1.000
_cell.length_b   1.000
_cell.length_c   1.000
_cell.angle_alpha   90.00
_cell.angle_beta   90.00
_cell.angle_gamma   90.00
#
_symmetry.space_group_name_H-M   'P 1'
#
loop_
_entity.id
_entity.type
_entity.pdbx_description
1 polymer ?
#
loop_
_entity_poly.entity_id
_entity_poly.type
_entity_poly.pdbx_seq_one_letter_code
_entity_poly.pdbx_strand_id
1 'polypeptide(L)'
;MLGYKNRGTRANYVNRFRVRAALRSRNQLSGSSVLVFCGGCVAGTTAEAILMARYAVEQLGYAGPYVLDRDSVSTWENIRNAIPHLEDFDVIKIVSNSLHAELGRTYLQRLRPDLARRLVPAADYRFGEITVVKVVAAVLHLRKQRRRK
;
A
#
# COMPACT_ATOMS: atom_id res chain seq x y z
N MET A 1 -4.83 11.86 6.32
CA MET A 1 -3.46 11.84 6.88
C MET A 1 -3.47 12.53 8.24
N LEU A 2 -3.29 11.80 9.32
CA LEU A 2 -2.87 12.34 10.63
C LEU A 2 -1.68 11.49 11.06
N GLY A 3 -0.48 12.09 11.01
CA GLY A 3 0.75 11.56 11.61
C GLY A 3 1.47 10.44 10.83
N TYR A 4 2.27 10.82 9.83
CA TYR A 4 3.69 10.44 9.62
C TYR A 4 4.06 10.76 8.17
N LYS A 5 4.42 12.03 7.94
CA LYS A 5 4.89 12.53 6.64
C LYS A 5 6.22 11.85 6.30
N ASN A 6 6.34 11.23 5.11
CA ASN A 6 7.62 10.76 4.58
C ASN A 6 8.51 11.97 4.23
N ARG A 7 9.22 12.53 5.22
CA ARG A 7 10.23 13.60 5.00
C ARG A 7 11.63 13.06 4.66
N GLY A 8 11.83 11.74 4.68
CA GLY A 8 13.14 11.11 4.50
C GLY A 8 13.24 10.26 3.23
N THR A 9 14.46 9.85 2.88
CA THR A 9 14.80 9.01 1.71
C THR A 9 14.47 7.53 1.87
N ARG A 10 13.69 7.16 2.90
CA ARG A 10 13.35 5.78 3.26
C ARG A 10 11.84 5.64 3.44
N ALA A 11 11.29 4.47 3.10
CA ALA A 11 9.89 4.15 3.38
C ALA A 11 9.58 4.24 4.88
N ASN A 12 8.54 5.00 5.25
CA ASN A 12 7.99 5.00 6.61
C ASN A 12 7.37 3.64 7.00
N TYR A 13 6.97 3.53 8.26
CA TYR A 13 6.35 2.33 8.82
C TYR A 13 5.13 1.84 8.02
N VAL A 14 4.26 2.75 7.56
CA VAL A 14 3.06 2.39 6.79
C VAL A 14 3.42 1.78 5.44
N ASN A 15 4.36 2.39 4.72
CA ASN A 15 4.80 1.88 3.42
C ASN A 15 5.57 0.57 3.56
N ARG A 16 6.37 0.39 4.62
CA ARG A 16 7.00 -0.91 4.92
C ARG A 16 5.98 -2.00 5.22
N PHE A 17 4.93 -1.67 5.98
CA PHE A 17 3.83 -2.60 6.24
C PHE A 17 3.15 -3.03 4.92
N ARG A 18 2.79 -2.06 4.06
CA ARG A 18 2.17 -2.33 2.75
C ARG A 18 3.03 -3.25 1.89
N VAL A 19 4.34 -3.00 1.80
CA VAL A 19 5.26 -3.85 1.04
C VAL A 19 5.30 -5.28 1.59
N ARG A 20 5.40 -5.45 2.92
CA ARG A 20 5.40 -6.78 3.53
C ARG A 20 4.08 -7.53 3.28
N ALA A 21 2.95 -6.84 3.40
CA ALA A 21 1.65 -7.41 3.08
C ALA A 21 1.55 -7.81 1.60
N ALA A 22 2.05 -6.99 0.68
CA ALA A 22 2.09 -7.30 -0.74
C ALA A 22 2.93 -8.54 -1.02
N LEU A 23 4.14 -8.64 -0.47
CA LEU A 23 5.00 -9.81 -0.65
C LEU A 23 4.39 -11.10 -0.09
N ARG A 24 3.71 -11.05 1.06
CA ARG A 24 2.98 -12.19 1.64
C ARG A 24 1.75 -12.58 0.83
N SER A 25 1.14 -11.61 0.13
CA SER A 25 -0.05 -11.83 -0.68
C SER A 25 0.27 -12.51 -2.01
N ARG A 26 1.54 -12.64 -2.39
CA ARG A 26 1.93 -13.32 -3.62
C ARG A 26 1.67 -14.82 -3.47
N ASN A 27 1.03 -15.41 -4.48
CA ASN A 27 0.94 -16.86 -4.54
C ASN A 27 2.27 -17.39 -5.10
N GLN A 28 3.08 -18.04 -4.28
CA GLN A 28 4.36 -18.62 -4.72
C GLN A 28 4.18 -19.83 -5.64
N LEU A 29 2.98 -20.42 -5.67
CA LEU A 29 2.67 -21.66 -6.39
C LEU A 29 1.97 -21.42 -7.75
N SER A 30 1.59 -20.17 -8.06
CA SER A 30 0.78 -19.85 -9.25
C SER A 30 1.44 -18.75 -10.09
N GLY A 31 2.29 -19.15 -11.03
CA GLY A 31 2.80 -18.30 -12.12
C GLY A 31 3.61 -17.07 -11.73
N SER A 32 3.89 -16.22 -12.72
CA SER A 32 4.59 -14.94 -12.56
C SER A 32 3.70 -13.91 -11.85
N SER A 33 4.17 -13.36 -10.73
CA SER A 33 3.50 -12.28 -10.00
C SER A 33 4.29 -10.98 -10.14
N VAL A 34 3.60 -9.93 -10.57
CA VAL A 34 4.13 -8.55 -10.69
C VAL A 34 3.62 -7.70 -9.53
N LEU A 35 4.51 -6.91 -8.92
CA LEU A 35 4.12 -5.88 -7.96
C LEU A 35 3.93 -4.54 -8.65
N VAL A 36 2.81 -3.86 -8.42
CA VAL A 36 2.58 -2.49 -8.90
C VAL A 36 2.64 -1.55 -7.70
N PHE A 37 3.68 -0.71 -7.63
CA PHE A 37 3.82 0.29 -6.59
C PHE A 37 3.33 1.64 -7.09
N CYS A 38 2.26 2.16 -6.47
CA CYS A 38 1.69 3.45 -6.80
C CYS A 38 1.92 4.47 -5.68
N GLY A 39 2.25 5.70 -6.06
CA GLY A 39 2.31 6.85 -5.17
C GLY A 39 3.47 7.79 -5.50
N GLY A 40 3.12 9.03 -5.78
CA GLY A 40 4.04 10.10 -6.14
C GLY A 40 4.52 10.95 -4.97
N CYS A 41 5.09 12.09 -5.30
CA CYS A 41 5.76 13.01 -4.38
C CYS A 41 4.75 13.92 -3.63
N VAL A 42 3.95 13.36 -2.72
CA VAL A 42 2.94 14.15 -1.97
C VAL A 42 3.54 14.91 -0.78
N ALA A 43 4.57 14.36 -0.13
CA ALA A 43 5.11 14.89 1.14
C ALA A 43 6.64 15.03 1.16
N GLY A 44 7.33 14.71 0.07
CA GLY A 44 8.78 14.74 -0.07
C GLY A 44 9.18 14.78 -1.55
N THR A 45 10.49 14.80 -1.82
CA THR A 45 11.04 14.89 -3.18
C THR A 45 11.13 13.54 -3.90
N THR A 46 10.94 12.43 -3.17
CA THR A 46 10.96 11.07 -3.73
C THR A 46 9.57 10.46 -3.68
N ALA A 47 9.13 9.90 -4.80
CA ALA A 47 7.85 9.23 -4.93
C ALA A 47 7.74 8.06 -3.95
N GLU A 48 6.57 7.89 -3.31
CA GLU A 48 6.34 6.79 -2.38
C GLU A 48 6.54 5.42 -3.04
N ALA A 49 6.18 5.29 -4.33
CA ALA A 49 6.40 4.09 -5.13
C ALA A 49 7.88 3.66 -5.18
N ILE A 50 8.79 4.63 -5.35
CA ILE A 50 10.24 4.38 -5.37
C ILE A 50 10.71 3.90 -3.99
N LEU A 51 10.25 4.55 -2.93
CA LEU A 51 10.63 4.17 -1.56
C LEU A 51 10.16 2.76 -1.20
N MET A 52 8.95 2.38 -1.64
CA MET A 52 8.41 1.04 -1.45
C MET A 52 9.19 -0.02 -2.24
N ALA A 53 9.52 0.25 -3.51
CA ALA A 53 10.28 -0.68 -4.34
C ALA A 53 11.70 -0.90 -3.81
N ARG A 54 12.41 0.18 -3.44
CA ARG A 54 13.74 0.06 -2.79
C ARG A 54 13.67 -0.77 -1.52
N TYR A 55 12.65 -0.55 -0.68
CA TYR A 55 12.45 -1.35 0.52
C TYR A 55 12.22 -2.83 0.21
N ALA A 56 11.44 -3.15 -0.83
CA ALA A 56 11.19 -4.52 -1.25
C ALA A 56 12.48 -5.22 -1.74
N VAL A 57 13.25 -4.54 -2.60
CA VAL A 57 14.46 -5.12 -3.22
C VAL A 57 15.63 -5.15 -2.22
N GLU A 58 16.01 -4.00 -1.68
CA GLU A 58 17.25 -3.84 -0.93
C GLU A 58 17.17 -4.43 0.49
N GLN A 59 15.98 -4.43 1.10
CA GLN A 59 15.82 -4.87 2.51
C GLN A 59 15.07 -6.18 2.67
N LEU A 60 14.22 -6.56 1.71
CA LEU A 60 13.46 -7.81 1.77
C LEU A 60 13.90 -8.84 0.72
N GLY A 61 14.90 -8.50 -0.12
CA GLY A 61 15.46 -9.42 -1.11
C GLY A 61 14.48 -9.79 -2.22
N TYR A 62 13.48 -8.96 -2.51
CA TYR A 62 12.54 -9.22 -3.58
C TYR A 62 13.24 -9.07 -4.95
N ALA A 63 13.28 -10.15 -5.72
CA ALA A 63 13.90 -10.22 -7.05
C ALA A 63 12.89 -10.44 -8.19
N GLY A 64 11.59 -10.29 -7.93
CA GLY A 64 10.55 -10.46 -8.95
C GLY A 64 10.23 -9.16 -9.71
N PRO A 65 9.41 -9.25 -10.77
CA PRO A 65 9.05 -8.11 -11.59
C PRO A 65 8.18 -7.10 -10.84
N TYR A 66 8.43 -5.81 -11.05
CA TYR A 66 7.58 -4.75 -10.51
C TYR A 66 7.47 -3.55 -11.46
N VAL A 67 6.41 -2.78 -11.28
CA VAL A 67 6.12 -1.53 -12.02
C VAL A 67 5.95 -0.38 -11.02
N LEU A 68 6.30 0.83 -11.45
CA LEU A 68 6.20 2.05 -10.65
C LEU A 68 5.26 3.06 -11.29
N ASP A 69 4.29 3.52 -10.52
CA ASP A 69 3.54 4.74 -10.78
C ASP A 69 4.00 5.83 -9.78
N ARG A 70 4.74 6.80 -10.32
CA ARG A 70 5.45 7.84 -9.56
C ARG A 70 4.70 9.17 -9.51
N ASP A 71 3.56 9.24 -10.18
CA ASP A 71 2.89 10.51 -10.46
C ASP A 71 1.56 10.64 -9.71
N SER A 72 0.97 9.52 -9.29
CA SER A 72 -0.28 9.54 -8.53
C SER A 72 -0.16 10.23 -7.17
N VAL A 73 -0.98 11.27 -6.93
CA VAL A 73 -1.03 11.99 -5.64
C VAL A 73 -2.28 11.65 -4.84
N SER A 74 -3.15 10.79 -5.37
CA SER A 74 -4.41 10.37 -4.76
C SER A 74 -4.68 8.86 -4.90
N THR A 75 -5.58 8.32 -4.06
CA THR A 75 -6.03 6.93 -4.19
C THR A 75 -6.73 6.67 -5.53
N TRP A 76 -7.44 7.67 -6.07
CA TRP A 76 -8.10 7.57 -7.37
C TRP A 76 -7.09 7.42 -8.51
N GLU A 77 -6.07 8.26 -8.52
CA GLU A 77 -4.99 8.18 -9.52
C GLU A 77 -4.20 6.89 -9.39
N ASN A 78 -3.89 6.44 -8.16
CA ASN A 78 -3.21 5.16 -7.94
C ASN A 78 -3.95 4.02 -8.66
N ILE A 79 -5.27 3.94 -8.51
CA ILE A 79 -6.06 2.89 -9.16
C ILE A 79 -6.12 3.12 -10.67
N ARG A 80 -6.39 4.35 -11.12
CA ARG A 80 -6.47 4.68 -12.54
C ARG A 80 -5.18 4.34 -13.29
N ASN A 81 -4.03 4.70 -12.72
CA ASN A 81 -2.71 4.47 -13.33
C ASN A 81 -2.25 3.02 -13.19
N ALA A 82 -2.77 2.27 -12.22
CA ALA A 82 -2.49 0.85 -12.12
C ALA A 82 -3.20 0.02 -13.20
N ILE A 83 -4.40 0.43 -13.67
CA ILE A 83 -5.26 -0.36 -14.58
C ILE A 83 -4.51 -0.99 -15.76
N PRO A 84 -3.67 -0.27 -16.55
CA PRO A 84 -2.97 -0.85 -17.69
C PRO A 84 -2.05 -2.03 -17.33
N HIS A 85 -1.61 -2.11 -16.07
CA HIS A 85 -0.73 -3.18 -15.58
C HIS A 85 -1.50 -4.37 -15.00
N LEU A 86 -2.84 -4.31 -14.97
CA LEU A 86 -3.70 -5.34 -14.38
C LEU A 86 -4.41 -6.19 -15.45
N GLU A 87 -4.44 -5.76 -16.70
CA GLU A 87 -5.32 -6.31 -17.74
C GLU A 87 -5.03 -7.79 -18.06
N ASP A 88 -3.74 -8.15 -18.05
CA ASP A 88 -3.25 -9.49 -18.35
C ASP A 88 -3.30 -10.45 -17.16
N PHE A 89 -3.78 -10.00 -15.99
CA PHE A 89 -3.79 -10.80 -14.77
C PHE A 89 -5.20 -11.27 -14.41
N ASP A 90 -5.33 -12.57 -14.14
CA ASP A 90 -6.57 -13.20 -13.67
C ASP A 90 -6.83 -12.98 -12.18
N VAL A 91 -5.79 -12.63 -11.42
CA VAL A 91 -5.85 -12.46 -9.97
C VAL A 91 -5.28 -11.09 -9.60
N ILE A 92 -6.13 -10.22 -9.07
CA ILE A 92 -5.77 -8.87 -8.66
C ILE A 92 -5.89 -8.75 -7.14
N LYS A 93 -4.84 -8.22 -6.50
CA LYS A 93 -4.79 -7.97 -5.05
C LYS A 93 -4.44 -6.51 -4.79
N ILE A 94 -5.36 -5.77 -4.20
CA ILE A 94 -5.11 -4.40 -3.75
C ILE A 94 -4.65 -4.46 -2.29
N VAL A 95 -3.45 -3.93 -2.02
CA VAL A 95 -2.83 -3.90 -0.69
C VAL A 95 -2.67 -2.46 -0.24
N SER A 96 -3.29 -2.12 0.88
CA SER A 96 -3.09 -0.84 1.56
C SER A 96 -3.49 -0.95 3.02
N ASN A 97 -3.52 0.17 3.76
CA ASN A 97 -4.25 0.21 5.02
C ASN A 97 -5.76 0.09 4.75
N SER A 98 -6.52 -0.53 5.67
CA SER A 98 -7.88 -1.02 5.41
C SER A 98 -8.82 -0.01 4.74
N LEU A 99 -8.82 1.25 5.17
CA LEU A 99 -9.65 2.30 4.54
C LEU A 99 -9.26 2.59 3.08
N HIS A 100 -7.97 2.66 2.76
CA HIS A 100 -7.53 2.90 1.38
C HIS A 100 -7.66 1.67 0.50
N ALA A 101 -7.54 0.46 1.09
CA ALA A 101 -7.75 -0.78 0.35
C ALA A 101 -9.21 -0.91 -0.11
N GLU A 102 -10.16 -0.69 0.80
CA GLU A 102 -11.60 -0.68 0.45
C GLU A 102 -11.95 0.44 -0.54
N LEU A 103 -11.40 1.65 -0.33
CA LEU A 103 -11.61 2.75 -1.26
C LEU A 103 -11.04 2.44 -2.65
N GLY A 104 -9.86 1.81 -2.72
CA GLY A 104 -9.24 1.39 -3.96
C GLY A 104 -10.07 0.33 -4.70
N ARG A 105 -10.64 -0.65 -3.98
CA ARG A 105 -11.56 -1.66 -4.54
C ARG A 105 -12.81 -1.00 -5.13
N THR A 106 -13.41 -0.07 -4.40
CA THR A 106 -14.57 0.72 -4.88
C THR A 106 -14.23 1.51 -6.15
N TYR A 107 -13.06 2.15 -6.21
CA TYR A 107 -12.63 2.89 -7.40
C TYR A 107 -12.36 1.97 -8.59
N LEU A 108 -11.75 0.81 -8.38
CA LEU A 108 -11.55 -0.16 -9.45
C LEU A 108 -12.90 -0.67 -9.97
N GLN A 109 -13.85 -0.97 -9.08
CA GLN A 109 -15.21 -1.35 -9.45
C GLN A 109 -15.91 -0.29 -10.29
N ARG A 110 -15.69 1.00 -10.02
CA ARG A 110 -16.27 2.11 -10.79
C ARG A 110 -15.59 2.31 -12.14
N LEU A 111 -14.26 2.17 -12.21
CA LEU A 111 -13.48 2.42 -13.43
C LEU A 111 -13.48 1.23 -14.40
N ARG A 112 -13.33 0.01 -13.87
CA ARG A 112 -13.20 -1.25 -14.61
C ARG A 112 -13.88 -2.39 -13.84
N PRO A 113 -15.23 -2.49 -13.91
CA PRO A 113 -15.99 -3.56 -13.28
C PRO A 113 -15.52 -4.97 -13.66
N ASP A 114 -15.02 -5.13 -14.88
CA ASP A 114 -14.46 -6.37 -15.41
C ASP A 114 -13.19 -6.81 -14.66
N LEU A 115 -12.28 -5.88 -14.37
CA LEU A 115 -11.08 -6.15 -13.56
C LEU A 115 -11.44 -6.32 -12.08
N ALA A 116 -12.44 -5.60 -11.59
CA ALA A 116 -12.88 -5.71 -10.19
C ALA A 116 -13.42 -7.12 -9.86
N ARG A 117 -14.01 -7.83 -10.82
CA ARG A 117 -14.41 -9.25 -10.64
C ARG A 117 -13.24 -10.19 -10.38
N ARG A 118 -12.02 -9.78 -10.74
CA ARG A 118 -10.76 -10.53 -10.52
C ARG A 118 -10.11 -10.20 -9.18
N LEU A 119 -10.73 -9.32 -8.37
CA LEU A 119 -10.23 -9.00 -7.04
C LEU A 119 -10.38 -10.20 -6.12
N VAL A 120 -9.28 -10.56 -5.47
CA VAL A 120 -9.27 -11.52 -4.38
C VAL A 120 -8.72 -10.86 -3.11
N PRO A 121 -9.05 -11.41 -1.92
CA PRO A 121 -8.47 -10.93 -0.68
C PRO A 121 -6.95 -10.94 -0.74
N ALA A 122 -6.34 -9.82 -0.30
CA ALA A 122 -4.92 -9.79 -0.04
C ALA A 122 -4.66 -10.25 1.40
N ALA A 123 -3.42 -10.62 1.71
CA ALA A 123 -2.96 -10.83 3.08
C ALA A 123 -2.68 -9.48 3.79
N ASP A 124 -3.45 -8.44 3.44
CA ASP A 124 -3.44 -7.11 4.06
C ASP A 124 -4.26 -7.08 5.38
N TYR A 125 -5.01 -8.16 5.66
CA TYR A 125 -5.91 -8.27 6.79
C TYR A 125 -5.42 -9.28 7.84
N ARG A 126 -5.00 -8.77 9.01
CA ARG A 126 -4.99 -9.52 10.28
C ARG A 126 -6.02 -8.88 11.21
N PHE A 127 -7.05 -9.65 11.60
CA PHE A 127 -7.90 -9.32 12.74
C PHE A 127 -6.98 -9.12 13.96
N GLY A 128 -6.81 -7.87 14.42
CA GLY A 128 -5.93 -7.51 15.55
C GLY A 128 -4.86 -6.44 15.28
N GLU A 129 -4.48 -6.15 14.03
CA GLU A 129 -3.42 -5.15 13.76
C GLU A 129 -3.91 -3.69 13.87
N ILE A 130 -5.21 -3.42 13.69
CA ILE A 130 -5.80 -2.10 14.00
C ILE A 130 -5.90 -1.87 15.51
N THR A 131 -5.96 -2.93 16.33
CA THR A 131 -5.99 -2.78 17.79
C THR A 131 -4.70 -2.15 18.28
N VAL A 132 -3.55 -2.53 17.73
CA VAL A 132 -2.25 -1.95 18.12
C VAL A 132 -2.14 -0.48 17.71
N VAL A 133 -2.59 -0.11 16.51
CA VAL A 133 -2.56 1.30 16.07
C VAL A 133 -3.52 2.15 16.91
N LYS A 134 -4.72 1.65 17.23
CA LYS A 134 -5.65 2.33 18.15
C LYS A 134 -5.08 2.46 19.56
N VAL A 135 -4.44 1.40 20.08
CA VAL A 135 -3.81 1.40 21.41
C VAL A 135 -2.61 2.34 21.46
N VAL A 136 -1.74 2.33 20.45
CA VAL A 136 -0.59 3.24 20.35
C VAL A 136 -1.08 4.69 20.21
N ALA A 137 -2.10 4.95 19.39
CA ALA A 137 -2.71 6.28 19.29
C ALA A 137 -3.32 6.74 20.62
N ALA A 138 -4.02 5.85 21.35
CA ALA A 138 -4.58 6.15 22.66
C ALA A 138 -3.48 6.43 23.71
N VAL A 139 -2.43 5.62 23.76
CA VAL A 139 -1.28 5.83 24.65
C VAL A 139 -0.56 7.15 24.35
N LEU A 140 -0.37 7.48 23.07
CA LEU A 140 0.22 8.75 22.67
C LEU A 140 -0.69 9.94 23.01
N HIS A 141 -2.01 9.80 22.87
CA HIS A 141 -2.99 10.82 23.26
C HIS A 141 -2.94 11.09 24.77
N LEU A 142 -2.90 10.03 25.60
CA LEU A 142 -2.80 10.13 27.05
C LEU A 142 -1.47 10.75 27.50
N ARG A 143 -0.35 10.40 26.86
CA ARG A 143 0.97 11.01 27.13
C ARG A 143 1.02 12.49 26.77
N LYS A 144 0.31 12.92 25.71
CA LYS A 144 0.25 14.32 25.28
C LYS A 144 -0.62 15.17 26.23
N GLN A 145 -1.67 14.59 26.82
CA GLN A 145 -2.48 15.26 27.85
C GLN A 145 -1.73 15.43 29.18
N ARG A 146 -0.89 14.46 29.59
CA ARG A 146 -0.07 14.57 30.81
C ARG A 146 1.05 15.62 30.75
N ARG A 147 1.48 16.05 29.57
CA ARG A 147 2.49 17.11 29.37
C ARG A 147 1.89 18.52 29.26
N ARG A 148 0.57 18.65 29.37
CA ARG A 148 -0.17 19.93 29.32
C ARG A 148 -0.78 20.31 30.67
N LYS A 149 -0.40 19.62 31.75
CA LYS A 149 -0.62 20.05 33.13
C LYS A 149 0.71 20.48 33.71
#